data_AF-A0A920FZT6-F1
#
_entry.id   AF-A0A920FZT6-F1
#
_cell.length_a   1.000
_cell.length_b   1.000
_cell.length_c   1.000
_cell.angle_alpha   90.00
_cell.angle_beta   90.00
_cell.angle_gamma   90.00
#
_symmetry.space_group_name_H-M   'P 1'
#
loop_
_entity.id
_entity.type
_entity.pdbx_description
1 polymer ?
#
loop_
_entity_poly.entity_id
_entity_poly.type
_entity_poly.pdbx_seq_one_letter_code
_entity_poly.pdbx_strand_id
1 'polypeptide(L)' 'MALDIARKSRDILGGNGISEDYHVIRHLLNLETVNTYEGTSNIHSLILGRSQTGIQAFIKIRLFII' A
#
# COMPACT_ATOMS: atom_id res chain seq x y z
N MET A 1 4.80 -6.01 2.63
CA MET A 1 4.69 -7.47 2.92
C MET A 1 3.68 -8.16 2.00
N ALA A 2 2.36 -7.91 2.10
CA ALA A 2 1.37 -8.57 1.24
C ALA A 2 1.51 -8.19 -0.25
N LEU A 3 1.70 -6.90 -0.54
CA LEU A 3 1.90 -6.40 -1.90
C LEU A 3 3.18 -6.96 -2.55
N ASP A 4 4.26 -7.08 -1.79
CA ASP A 4 5.53 -7.62 -2.28
C ASP A 4 5.41 -9.11 -2.66
N ILE A 5 4.63 -9.87 -1.89
CA ILE A 5 4.33 -11.27 -2.19
C ILE A 5 3.49 -11.34 -3.46
N ALA A 6 2.44 -10.53 -3.59
CA ALA A 6 1.61 -10.49 -4.79
C ALA A 6 2.41 -10.13 -6.06
N ARG A 7 3.35 -9.18 -5.96
CA ARG A 7 4.27 -8.82 -7.05
C ARG A 7 5.16 -10.00 -7.45
N LYS A 8 5.79 -10.67 -6.47
CA LYS A 8 6.61 -11.87 -6.74
C LYS A 8 5.80 -13.01 -7.35
N SER A 9 4.59 -13.26 -6.87
CA SER A 9 3.70 -14.28 -7.41
C SER A 9 3.31 -13.99 -8.86
N ARG A 10 3.06 -12.72 -9.22
CA ARG A 10 2.82 -12.31 -10.60
C ARG A 10 4.05 -12.53 -11.49
N ASP A 11 5.24 -12.17 -11.00
CA ASP A 11 6.49 -12.36 -11.74
C ASP A 11 6.80 -13.84 -12.01
N ILE A 12 6.53 -14.74 -11.06
CA ILE A 12 6.69 -16.20 -11.23
C ILE A 12 5.81 -16.73 -12.37
N LEU A 13 4.62 -16.17 -12.54
CA LEU A 13 3.67 -16.58 -13.58
C LEU A 13 3.94 -15.91 -14.94
N GLY A 14 4.85 -14.94 -15.04
CA GLY A 14 5.19 -14.26 -16.29
C GLY A 14 3.96 -13.68 -16.99
N GLY A 15 3.82 -13.94 -18.30
CA GLY A 15 2.66 -13.49 -19.10
C GLY A 15 1.32 -14.06 -18.59
N ASN A 16 1.32 -15.28 -18.06
CA ASN A 16 0.11 -15.89 -17.47
C ASN A 16 -0.32 -15.18 -16.19
N GLY A 17 0.60 -14.48 -15.52
CA GLY A 17 0.32 -13.66 -14.36
C GLY A 17 -0.43 -12.37 -14.68
N ILE A 18 -0.61 -12.04 -15.96
CA ILE A 18 -1.41 -10.90 -16.44
C ILE A 18 -2.78 -11.38 -16.95
N SER A 19 -2.88 -12.63 -17.40
CA SER A 19 -4.14 -13.21 -17.84
C SER A 19 -5.16 -13.28 -16.70
N GLU A 20 -6.45 -13.12 -17.02
CA GLU A 20 -7.53 -13.29 -16.06
C GLU A 20 -7.77 -14.75 -15.65
N ASP A 21 -7.11 -15.70 -16.35
CA ASP A 21 -7.14 -17.13 -16.02
C ASP A 21 -6.61 -17.43 -14.61
N TYR A 22 -5.75 -16.56 -14.09
CA TYR A 22 -5.19 -16.65 -12.74
C TYR A 22 -5.52 -15.39 -11.94
N HIS A 23 -6.06 -15.55 -10.74
CA HIS A 23 -6.50 -14.43 -9.91
C HIS A 23 -5.37 -13.55 -9.33
N VAL A 24 -4.11 -13.86 -9.63
CA VAL A 24 -2.94 -13.15 -9.10
C VAL A 24 -2.98 -11.67 -9.45
N ILE A 25 -3.39 -11.33 -10.68
CA ILE A 25 -3.44 -9.95 -11.15
C ILE A 25 -4.53 -9.15 -10.43
N ARG A 26 -5.68 -9.77 -10.17
CA ARG A 26 -6.78 -9.15 -9.40
C ARG A 26 -6.35 -8.83 -7.97
N HIS A 27 -5.69 -9.78 -7.31
CA HIS A 27 -5.21 -9.56 -5.94
C HIS A 27 -4.10 -8.50 -5.89
N LEU A 28 -3.20 -8.48 -6.86
CA LEU A 28 -2.18 -7.43 -7.00
C LEU A 28 -2.83 -6.06 -7.14
N LEU A 29 -3.78 -5.90 -8.07
CA LEU A 29 -4.48 -4.64 -8.29
C LEU A 29 -5.21 -4.15 -7.04
N ASN A 30 -5.95 -5.03 -6.37
CA ASN A 30 -6.61 -4.68 -5.11
C ASN A 30 -5.62 -4.21 -4.04
N LEU A 31 -4.46 -4.85 -3.94
CA LEU A 31 -3.42 -4.46 -2.97
C LEU A 31 -2.71 -3.15 -3.34
N GLU A 32 -2.51 -2.86 -4.63
CA GLU A 32 -2.00 -1.55 -5.09
C GLU A 32 -2.99 -0.43 -4.77
N THR A 33 -4.28 -0.70 -4.96
CA THR A 33 -5.37 0.20 -4.59
C THR A 33 -5.38 0.47 -3.07
N VAL A 34 -5.31 -0.58 -2.24
CA VAL A 34 -5.20 -0.42 -0.77
C VAL A 34 -3.93 0.34 -0.40
N ASN A 35 -2.79 0.03 -1.02
CA ASN A 35 -1.53 0.73 -0.77
C ASN A 35 -1.58 2.23 -1.14
N THR A 36 -2.42 2.60 -2.11
CA THR A 36 -2.65 3.99 -2.50
C THR A 36 -3.60 4.70 -1.53
N TYR A 37 -4.70 4.06 -1.13
CA TYR A 37 -5.67 4.62 -0.20
C TYR A 37 -5.16 4.71 1.24
N GLU A 38 -4.51 3.67 1.72
CA GLU A 38 -3.88 3.67 3.04
C GLU A 38 -2.58 4.45 3.07
N GLY A 39 -2.13 5.02 1.93
CA GLY A 39 -0.82 5.59 1.57
C GLY A 39 -0.11 6.48 2.57
N THR A 40 0.06 6.00 3.80
CA THR A 40 0.41 6.80 4.96
C THR A 40 0.85 5.94 6.15
N SER A 41 1.47 4.76 5.93
CA SER A 41 2.30 4.17 7.01
C SER A 41 3.31 5.20 7.55
N ASN A 42 3.78 6.07 6.65
CA ASN A 42 4.57 7.25 6.95
C ASN A 42 3.84 8.26 7.86
N ILE A 43 2.57 8.63 7.59
CA ILE A 43 1.85 9.55 8.48
C ILE A 43 1.59 8.90 9.84
N HIS A 44 1.25 7.62 9.89
CA HIS A 44 1.07 6.91 11.16
C HIS A 44 2.36 6.92 11.99
N SER A 45 3.50 6.70 11.34
CA SER A 45 4.83 6.81 11.94
C SER A 45 5.15 8.24 12.39
N LEU A 46 4.73 9.26 11.64
CA LEU A 46 4.92 10.67 12.01
C LEU A 46 3.99 11.10 13.16
N ILE A 47 2.78 10.53 13.27
CA ILE A 47 1.86 10.72 14.40
C ILE A 47 2.46 10.11 15.67
N LEU A 48 2.93 8.86 15.60
CA LEU A 48 3.65 8.20 16.68
C LEU A 48 4.93 8.95 17.07
N GLY A 49 5.70 9.38 16.07
CA GLY A 49 6.91 10.18 16.28
C GLY A 49 6.64 11.49 17.00
N ARG A 50 5.55 12.20 16.66
CA ARG A 50 5.09 13.37 17.40
C ARG A 50 4.70 13.01 18.84
N SER A 51 4.01 11.89 19.04
CA SER A 51 3.61 11.44 20.39
C SER A 51 4.81 11.16 21.30
N GLN A 52 5.94 10.73 20.75
CA GLN A 52 7.14 10.42 21.52
C GLN A 52 8.09 11.62 21.68
N THR A 53 8.21 12.46 20.64
CA THR A 53 9.23 13.54 20.59
C THR A 53 8.66 14.94 20.79
N GLY A 54 7.34 15.13 20.66
CA GLY A 54 6.70 16.44 20.69
C GLY A 54 6.90 17.28 19.42
N ILE A 55 7.72 16.84 18.47
CA ILE A 55 8.05 17.60 17.25
C ILE A 55 6.99 17.31 16.18
N GLN A 56 6.36 18.36 15.65
CA GLN A 56 5.40 18.22 14.55
C GLN A 56 6.13 18.11 13.21
N ALA A 57 5.99 16.97 12.55
CA ALA A 57 6.66 16.66 11.28
C ALA A 57 5.72 16.64 10.06
N PHE A 58 4.46 17.04 10.22
CA PHE A 58 3.49 17.16 9.14
C PHE A 58 2.43 18.24 9.44
N ILE A 59 1.94 18.91 8.40
CA ILE A 59 0.78 19.82 8.47
C ILE A 59 -0.49 18.98 8.31
N LYS A 60 -1.59 19.40 8.95
CA LYS A 60 -2.91 18.74 8.90
C LYS A 60 -3.34 18.53 7.44
N ILE A 61 -3.04 17.35 6.90
CA ILE A 61 -3.61 16.88 5.64
C ILE A 61 -5.08 16.62 5.95
N ARG A 62 -5.96 17.33 5.25
CA ARG A 62 -7.37 16.96 5.16
C ARG A 62 -7.37 15.58 4.51
N LEU A 63 -7.38 14.52 5.33
CA LEU A 63 -7.46 13.14 4.82
C LEU A 63 -8.77 13.07 4.04
N PHE A 64 -8.63 13.01 2.72
CA PHE A 64 -9.67 12.58 1.81
C PHE A 64 -10.03 11.15 2.21
N ILE A 65 -11.08 11.03 3.01
CA ILE A 65 -11.95 9.87 2.96
C ILE A 65 -12.85 10.17 1.77
N ILE A 66 -12.87 9.25 0.81
CA ILE A 66 -13.37 9.26 -0.60
C ILE A 66 -12.45 9.89 -1.66
#